data_AF-A0A1L8MY78-F1
#
_entry.id   AF-A0A1L8MY78-F1
#
_cell.length_a   1.000
_cell.length_b   1.000
_cell.length_c   1.000
_cell.angle_alpha   90.00
_cell.angle_beta   90.00
_cell.angle_gamma   90.00
#
_symmetry.space_group_name_H-M   'P 1'
#
loop_
_entity.id
_entity.type
_entity.pdbx_description
1 polymer ?
#
loop_
_entity_poly.entity_id
_entity_poly.type
_entity_poly.pdbx_seq_one_letter_code
_entity_poly.pdbx_strand_id
1 'polypeptide(L)'
;MFDIGQFIDEPQLEQNSLRRTEMLLPESMLRTIQKYEASLALFEAGTPDYKLDCYYDELNSDINVMEVDGDLTSDQAWYLREKYLGRVREGNINV
;
A
#
# COMPACT_ATOMS: atom_id res chain seq x y z
N MET A 1 2.56 14.64 38.35
CA MET A 1 3.76 14.07 37.72
C MET A 1 3.23 13.11 36.66
N PHE A 2 3.23 13.52 35.39
CA PHE A 2 2.75 12.66 34.31
C PHE A 2 3.85 11.67 33.97
N ASP A 3 3.51 10.39 34.03
CA ASP A 3 4.40 9.28 33.70
C ASP A 3 4.62 9.28 32.18
N ILE A 4 5.83 9.62 31.76
CA ILE A 4 6.24 9.70 30.34
C ILE A 4 6.60 8.32 29.75
N GLY A 5 6.36 7.24 30.49
CA GLY A 5 6.48 5.87 30.00
C GLY A 5 5.19 5.33 29.38
N GLN A 6 4.63 6.02 28.38
CA GLN A 6 3.64 5.37 27.51
C GLN A 6 4.41 4.34 26.67
N PHE A 7 4.42 3.08 27.11
CA PHE A 7 4.79 1.94 26.29
C PHE A 7 3.95 2.02 25.01
N ILE A 8 4.55 2.46 23.92
CA ILE A 8 3.93 2.26 22.61
C ILE A 8 4.20 0.79 22.30
N ASP A 9 3.16 -0.03 22.28
CA ASP A 9 3.28 -1.44 21.92
C ASP A 9 3.98 -1.55 20.55
N GLU A 10 5.00 -2.41 20.43
CA GLU A 10 5.77 -2.58 19.18
C GLU A 10 4.89 -2.79 17.93
N PRO A 11 3.78 -3.56 17.98
CA PRO A 11 2.85 -3.67 16.85
C PRO A 11 2.21 -2.34 16.44
N GLN A 12 1.93 -1.45 17.40
CA GLN A 12 1.38 -0.13 17.12
C GLN A 12 2.43 0.79 16.50
N LEU A 13 3.69 0.66 16.91
CA LEU A 13 4.84 1.36 16.30
C LEU A 13 5.05 0.94 14.83
N GLU A 14 5.00 -0.36 14.54
CA GLU A 14 5.13 -0.88 13.17
C GLU A 14 3.98 -0.41 12.28
N GLN A 15 2.73 -0.52 12.74
CA GLN A 15 1.56 -0.05 11.99
C GLN A 15 1.60 1.47 11.75
N ASN A 16 2.08 2.24 12.73
CA ASN A 16 2.27 3.68 12.57
C ASN A 16 3.40 3.99 11.57
N SER A 17 4.46 3.18 11.53
CA SER A 17 5.53 3.28 10.53
C SER A 17 5.00 3.00 9.12
N LEU A 18 4.22 1.93 8.95
CA LEU A 18 3.59 1.58 7.67
C LEU A 18 2.65 2.69 7.17
N ARG A 19 1.81 3.26 8.04
CA ARG A 19 0.96 4.42 7.70
C ARG A 19 1.76 5.66 7.30
N ARG A 20 2.94 5.89 7.90
CA ARG A 20 3.81 7.02 7.51
C ARG A 20 4.38 6.86 6.10
N THR A 21 4.53 5.63 5.61
CA THR A 21 4.95 5.36 4.22
C THR A 21 4.12 6.16 3.22
N GLU A 22 2.80 6.21 3.41
CA GLU A 22 1.87 6.91 2.52
C GLU A 22 2.07 8.43 2.52
N MET A 23 2.57 8.99 3.61
CA MET A 23 2.90 10.42 3.72
C MET A 23 4.19 10.79 2.99
N LEU A 24 5.03 9.81 2.67
CA LEU A 24 6.35 9.99 2.05
C LEU A 24 6.40 9.51 0.60
N LEU A 25 5.28 9.00 0.07
CA LEU A 25 5.24 8.54 -1.32
C LEU A 25 5.45 9.70 -2.29
N PRO A 26 6.21 9.48 -3.38
CA PRO A 26 6.37 10.49 -4.41
C PRO A 26 5.02 10.75 -5.09
N GLU A 27 4.84 11.98 -5.57
CA GLU A 27 3.59 12.41 -6.21
C GLU A 27 3.22 11.53 -7.42
N SER A 28 4.21 10.96 -8.11
CA SER A 28 4.00 9.98 -9.19
C SER A 28 3.24 8.75 -8.70
N MET A 29 3.62 8.20 -7.56
CA MET A 29 2.98 7.01 -7.00
C MET A 29 1.58 7.32 -6.46
N LEU A 30 1.40 8.50 -5.85
CA LEU A 30 0.07 8.94 -5.45
C LEU A 30 -0.88 9.04 -6.65
N ARG A 31 -0.39 9.48 -7.81
CA ARG A 31 -1.18 9.50 -9.05
C ARG A 31 -1.54 8.11 -9.55
N THR A 32 -0.64 7.13 -9.48
CA THR A 32 -0.93 5.75 -9.93
C THR A 32 -1.90 5.05 -8.99
N ILE A 33 -1.80 5.28 -7.68
CA ILE A 33 -2.82 4.89 -6.68
C ILE A 33 -4.19 5.48 -7.03
N GLN A 34 -4.27 6.79 -7.25
CA GLN A 34 -5.54 7.47 -7.55
C GLN A 34 -6.21 6.94 -8.83
N LYS A 35 -5.44 6.68 -9.89
CA LYS A 35 -5.96 6.07 -11.13
C LYS A 35 -6.58 4.71 -10.86
N TYR A 36 -5.85 3.87 -10.13
CA TYR A 36 -6.32 2.52 -9.81
C TYR A 36 -7.57 2.55 -8.92
N GLU A 37 -7.58 3.34 -7.84
CA GLU A 37 -8.75 3.44 -6.95
C GLU A 37 -9.99 3.99 -7.67
N ALA A 38 -9.82 4.99 -8.54
CA ALA A 38 -10.91 5.52 -9.34
C ALA A 38 -11.49 4.46 -10.29
N SER A 39 -10.62 3.68 -10.94
CA SER A 39 -11.01 2.59 -11.83
C SER A 39 -11.68 1.45 -11.08
N LEU A 40 -11.15 1.09 -9.90
CA LEU A 40 -11.71 0.07 -9.03
C LEU A 40 -13.11 0.47 -8.54
N ALA A 41 -13.32 1.73 -8.16
CA ALA A 41 -14.63 2.23 -7.75
C ALA A 41 -15.66 2.15 -8.89
N LEU A 42 -15.26 2.38 -10.14
CA LEU A 42 -16.13 2.18 -11.30
C LEU A 42 -16.51 0.70 -11.44
N PHE A 43 -15.53 -0.19 -11.35
CA PHE A 43 -15.74 -1.63 -11.43
C PHE A 43 -16.67 -2.14 -10.32
N GLU A 44 -16.48 -1.72 -9.08
CA GLU A 44 -17.34 -2.05 -7.93
C GLU A 44 -18.76 -1.52 -8.10
N ALA A 45 -18.93 -0.37 -8.76
CA ALA A 45 -20.23 0.18 -9.14
C ALA A 45 -20.87 -0.53 -10.35
N GLY A 46 -20.25 -1.57 -10.89
CA GLY A 46 -20.73 -2.31 -12.07
C GLY A 46 -20.52 -1.56 -13.40
N THR A 47 -19.73 -0.50 -13.39
CA THR A 47 -19.36 0.26 -14.60
C THR A 47 -18.02 -0.27 -15.13
N PRO A 48 -17.97 -0.76 -16.38
CA PRO A 48 -16.72 -1.30 -16.91
C PRO A 48 -15.70 -0.18 -17.17
N ASP A 49 -14.52 -0.33 -16.58
CA ASP A 49 -13.30 0.36 -17.01
C ASP A 49 -12.30 -0.66 -17.55
N TYR A 50 -12.10 -0.64 -18.87
CA TYR A 50 -11.23 -1.58 -19.57
C TYR A 50 -9.74 -1.39 -19.28
N LYS A 51 -9.37 -0.39 -18.47
CA LYS A 51 -7.99 -0.11 -18.08
C LYS A 51 -7.68 -0.53 -16.64
N LEU A 52 -8.62 -1.11 -15.92
CA LEU A 52 -8.41 -1.50 -14.52
C LEU A 52 -7.19 -2.42 -14.36
N ASP A 53 -7.02 -3.38 -15.25
CA ASP A 53 -5.85 -4.27 -15.30
C ASP A 53 -4.54 -3.51 -15.57
N CYS A 54 -4.57 -2.56 -16.49
CA CYS A 54 -3.42 -1.70 -16.80
C CYS A 54 -3.02 -0.84 -15.59
N TYR A 55 -3.99 -0.26 -14.87
CA TYR A 55 -3.70 0.53 -13.67
C TYR A 55 -3.23 -0.33 -12.50
N TYR A 56 -3.75 -1.55 -12.39
CA TYR A 56 -3.25 -2.54 -11.43
C TYR A 56 -1.77 -2.86 -11.68
N ASP A 57 -1.41 -3.14 -12.94
CA ASP A 57 -0.04 -3.44 -13.34
C ASP A 57 0.90 -2.23 -13.19
N GLU A 58 0.43 -1.01 -13.52
CA GLU A 58 1.16 0.24 -13.32
C GLU A 58 1.51 0.43 -11.84
N LEU A 59 0.52 0.32 -10.94
CA LEU A 59 0.74 0.47 -9.50
C LEU A 59 1.64 -0.65 -8.94
N ASN A 60 1.44 -1.91 -9.36
CA ASN A 60 2.30 -3.01 -8.91
C ASN A 60 3.74 -2.84 -9.38
N SER A 61 3.95 -2.31 -10.59
CA SER A 61 5.29 -2.02 -11.13
C SER A 61 5.97 -0.89 -10.36
N ASP A 62 5.26 0.21 -10.08
CA ASP A 62 5.78 1.32 -9.26
C ASP A 62 6.23 0.84 -7.87
N ILE A 63 5.40 0.05 -7.19
CA ILE A 63 5.76 -0.53 -5.88
C ILE A 63 7.02 -1.39 -6.00
N ASN A 64 7.14 -2.20 -7.05
CA ASN A 64 8.30 -3.06 -7.26
C ASN A 64 9.58 -2.26 -7.54
N VAL A 65 9.51 -1.21 -8.36
CA VAL A 65 10.66 -0.33 -8.63
C VAL A 65 11.16 0.30 -7.33
N MET A 66 10.26 0.87 -6.54
CA MET A 66 10.64 1.48 -5.26
C MET A 66 11.18 0.49 -4.22
N GLU A 67 10.70 -0.76 -4.21
CA GLU A 67 11.26 -1.83 -3.37
C GLU A 67 12.67 -2.23 -3.82
N VAL A 68 12.89 -2.35 -5.14
CA VAL A 68 14.20 -2.74 -5.71
C VAL A 68 15.23 -1.62 -5.54
N ASP A 69 14.83 -0.36 -5.71
CA ASP A 69 15.68 0.81 -5.57
C ASP A 69 15.98 1.17 -4.10
N GLY A 70 15.24 0.58 -3.16
CA GLY A 70 15.43 0.74 -1.71
C GLY A 70 14.68 1.93 -1.10
N ASP A 71 13.79 2.57 -1.85
CA ASP A 71 12.89 3.62 -1.35
C ASP A 71 11.80 3.06 -0.43
N LEU A 72 11.46 1.78 -0.59
CA LEU A 72 10.56 1.02 0.30
C LEU A 72 11.27 -0.21 0.87
N THR A 73 11.06 -0.48 2.16
CA THR A 73 11.35 -1.82 2.69
C THR A 73 10.34 -2.83 2.15
N SER A 74 10.67 -4.13 2.25
CA SER A 74 9.75 -5.17 1.78
C SER A 74 8.41 -5.14 2.53
N ASP A 75 8.40 -4.81 3.82
CA ASP A 75 7.15 -4.71 4.59
C ASP A 75 6.33 -3.48 4.20
N GLN A 76 6.97 -2.35 3.86
CA GLN A 76 6.27 -1.19 3.32
C GLN A 76 5.69 -1.49 1.93
N ALA A 77 6.44 -2.16 1.07
CA ALA A 77 5.98 -2.56 -0.24
C ALA A 77 4.80 -3.55 -0.15
N TRP A 78 4.89 -4.56 0.73
CA TRP A 78 3.79 -5.48 0.99
C TRP A 78 2.56 -4.81 1.59
N TYR A 79 2.73 -3.88 2.52
CA TYR A 79 1.62 -3.08 3.06
C TYR A 79 0.84 -2.37 1.95
N LEU A 80 1.52 -1.76 0.98
CA LEU A 80 0.87 -1.10 -0.15
C LEU A 80 0.14 -2.10 -1.07
N ARG A 81 0.75 -3.27 -1.33
CA ARG A 81 0.11 -4.33 -2.13
C ARG A 81 -1.12 -4.92 -1.46
N GLU A 82 -1.08 -5.12 -0.15
CA GLU A 82 -2.22 -5.61 0.62
C GLU A 82 -3.34 -4.57 0.64
N LYS A 83 -3.01 -3.31 0.93
CA LYS A 83 -3.99 -2.23 1.05
C LYS A 83 -4.67 -1.88 -0.27
N TYR A 84 -3.89 -1.70 -1.33
CA TYR A 84 -4.41 -1.18 -2.60
C TYR A 84 -4.70 -2.29 -3.61
N LEU A 85 -3.83 -3.29 -3.74
CA LEU A 85 -3.96 -4.32 -4.76
C LEU A 85 -4.67 -5.59 -4.27
N GLY A 86 -5.05 -5.66 -2.99
CA GLY A 86 -5.69 -6.83 -2.38
C GLY A 86 -4.83 -8.10 -2.43
N ARG A 87 -3.50 -7.97 -2.61
CA ARG A 87 -2.59 -9.12 -2.62
C ARG A 87 -2.40 -9.62 -1.20
N VAL A 88 -2.14 -10.92 -1.06
CA VAL A 88 -1.80 -11.54 0.23
C VAL A 88 -0.38 -12.08 0.14
N ARG A 89 0.46 -11.78 1.12
CA ARG A 89 1.81 -12.33 1.21
C ARG A 89 1.74 -13.84 1.44
N GLU A 90 2.46 -14.62 0.63
CA GLU A 90 2.59 -16.06 0.86
C GLU A 90 3.18 -16.29 2.27
N GLY A 91 2.44 -17.03 3.11
CA GLY A 91 2.74 -17.20 4.54
C GLY A 91 1.71 -16.58 5.49
N ASN A 92 0.87 -15.65 5.03
CA ASN A 92 -0.23 -15.05 5.82
C ASN A 92 -1.58 -15.79 5.66
N ILE A 93 -1.57 -16.95 4.99
CA ILE A 93 -2.75 -17.79 4.79
C ILE A 93 -2.82 -18.79 5.95
N ASN A 94 -3.69 -18.53 6.94
CA ASN A 94 -4.08 -19.56 7.90
C ASN A 94 -4.93 -20.59 7.13
N VAL A 95 -4.31 -21.68 6.70
CA VAL A 95 -5.01 -22.90 6.23
C VAL A 95 -5.62 -23.67 7.39
#